data_AF-A0A365ZZ50-F1
#
_entry.id   AF-A0A365ZZ50-F1
#
_cell.length_a   1.000
_cell.length_b   1.000
_cell.length_c   1.000
_cell.angle_alpha   90.00
_cell.angle_beta   90.00
_cell.angle_gamma   90.00
#
_symmetry.space_group_name_H-M   'P 1'
#
loop_
_entity.id
_entity.type
_entity.pdbx_description
1 polymer ?
#
loop_
_entity_poly.entity_id
_entity_poly.type
_entity_poly.pdbx_seq_one_letter_code
_entity_poly.pdbx_strand_id
1 'polypeptide(L)'
;PPPPAPVTPIRPSTGRRSRYLEAALREECRRVAEARSNRNATLYGAAVALGQLVAGGALPEDEVRAALRAACGRHLGSRQFTAREADKTITSGLRAGANRPRRVA
;
A
#
# COMPACT_ATOMS: atom_id res chain seq x y z
N PRO A 1 -1.32 -16.83 -33.93
CA PRO A 1 -1.47 -16.93 -32.46
C PRO A 1 -2.91 -16.59 -32.06
N PRO A 2 -3.60 -17.40 -31.24
CA PRO A 2 -4.96 -17.07 -30.81
C PRO A 2 -4.93 -15.95 -29.75
N PRO A 3 -5.99 -15.11 -29.66
CA PRO A 3 -6.07 -14.03 -28.68
C PRO A 3 -6.26 -14.61 -27.26
N PRO A 4 -5.67 -13.97 -26.22
CA PRO A 4 -5.85 -14.41 -24.84
C PRO A 4 -7.30 -14.24 -24.39
N ALA A 5 -7.87 -15.29 -23.79
CA ALA A 5 -9.23 -15.27 -23.26
C ALA A 5 -9.39 -14.23 -22.14
N PRO A 6 -10.54 -13.55 -22.04
CA PRO A 6 -10.80 -12.58 -20.97
C PRO A 6 -10.85 -13.30 -19.62
N VAL A 7 -9.89 -12.98 -18.75
CA VAL A 7 -9.90 -13.38 -17.34
C VAL A 7 -11.14 -12.81 -16.66
N THR A 8 -12.07 -13.70 -16.27
CA THR A 8 -13.25 -13.32 -15.52
C THR A 8 -12.83 -12.86 -14.12
N PRO A 9 -13.25 -11.68 -13.65
CA PRO A 9 -12.87 -11.21 -12.31
C PRO A 9 -13.51 -12.12 -11.26
N ILE A 10 -12.68 -12.89 -10.55
CA ILE A 10 -13.11 -13.69 -9.41
C ILE A 10 -13.58 -12.72 -8.32
N ARG A 11 -14.85 -12.82 -7.92
CA ARG A 11 -15.38 -12.13 -6.74
C ARG A 11 -15.03 -12.94 -5.47
N PRO A 12 -14.08 -12.54 -4.60
CA PRO A 12 -13.81 -13.23 -3.37
C PRO A 12 -14.99 -13.05 -2.42
N SER A 13 -15.41 -14.16 -1.83
CA SER A 13 -16.23 -14.15 -0.61
C SER A 13 -15.60 -13.22 0.43
N THR A 14 -16.43 -12.53 1.23
CA THR A 14 -16.00 -11.56 2.25
C THR A 14 -14.78 -12.00 3.06
N GLY A 15 -14.73 -13.26 3.54
CA GLY A 15 -13.56 -13.77 4.29
C GLY A 15 -12.27 -13.94 3.47
N ARG A 16 -12.36 -14.31 2.17
CA ARG A 16 -11.19 -14.36 1.27
C ARG A 16 -10.71 -12.97 0.91
N ARG A 17 -11.63 -12.01 0.78
CA ARG A 17 -11.32 -10.60 0.52
C ARG A 17 -10.55 -9.99 1.68
N SER A 18 -11.01 -10.18 2.93
CA SER A 18 -10.30 -9.68 4.11
C SER A 18 -8.89 -10.26 4.22
N ARG A 19 -8.73 -11.59 4.06
CA ARG A 19 -7.40 -12.23 4.08
C ARG A 19 -6.46 -11.73 2.99
N TYR A 20 -6.99 -11.48 1.78
CA TYR A 20 -6.21 -10.90 0.69
C TYR A 20 -5.73 -9.49 1.02
N LEU A 21 -6.62 -8.65 1.57
CA LEU A 21 -6.32 -7.27 1.92
C LEU A 21 -5.31 -7.19 3.07
N GLU A 22 -5.47 -8.02 4.10
CA GLU A 22 -4.48 -8.19 5.18
C GLU A 22 -3.12 -8.63 4.64
N ALA A 23 -3.10 -9.61 3.73
CA ALA A 23 -1.87 -10.08 3.12
C ALA A 23 -1.20 -8.98 2.27
N ALA A 24 -1.98 -8.21 1.51
CA ALA A 24 -1.47 -7.09 0.73
C ALA A 24 -0.89 -5.98 1.63
N LEU A 25 -1.60 -5.58 2.69
CA LEU A 25 -1.13 -4.61 3.67
C LEU A 25 0.17 -5.07 4.31
N ARG A 26 0.23 -6.33 4.76
CA ARG A 26 1.41 -6.92 5.39
C ARG A 26 2.60 -6.96 4.44
N GLU A 27 2.40 -7.36 3.18
CA GLU A 27 3.49 -7.43 2.20
C GLU A 27 4.04 -6.04 1.86
N GLU A 28 3.19 -5.03 1.69
CA GLU A 28 3.65 -3.66 1.48
C GLU A 28 4.42 -3.11 2.69
N CYS A 29 3.93 -3.37 3.92
CA CYS A 29 4.65 -2.99 5.14
C CYS A 29 6.00 -3.69 5.26
N ARG A 30 6.07 -4.98 4.91
CA ARG A 30 7.32 -5.75 4.90
C ARG A 30 8.34 -5.14 3.93
N ARG A 31 7.91 -4.83 2.71
CA ARG A 31 8.78 -4.18 1.70
C ARG A 31 9.33 -2.85 2.19
N VAL A 32 8.48 -2.02 2.84
CA VAL A 32 8.91 -0.76 3.42
C VAL A 32 9.93 -1.01 4.54
N ALA A 33 9.65 -1.91 5.48
CA ALA A 33 10.53 -2.20 6.60
C ALA A 33 11.89 -2.79 6.19
N GLU A 34 11.92 -3.59 5.12
CA GLU A 34 13.13 -4.25 4.61
C GLU A 34 13.93 -3.38 3.62
N ALA A 35 13.41 -2.21 3.21
CA ALA A 35 14.07 -1.33 2.25
C ALA A 35 15.44 -0.83 2.75
N ARG A 36 16.52 -1.26 2.08
CA ARG A 36 17.90 -0.85 2.42
C ARG A 36 18.34 0.40 1.64
N SER A 37 17.90 0.52 0.40
CA SER A 37 18.06 1.67 -0.49
C SER A 37 16.68 2.14 -0.95
N ASN A 38 16.56 3.37 -1.46
CA ASN A 38 15.32 3.89 -2.04
C ASN A 38 14.10 3.87 -1.09
N ARG A 39 14.32 3.97 0.23
CA ARG A 39 13.27 3.93 1.28
C ARG A 39 12.07 4.80 0.97
N ASN A 40 12.31 6.05 0.55
CA ASN A 40 11.23 6.98 0.22
C ASN A 40 10.44 6.54 -1.01
N ALA A 41 11.10 6.07 -2.07
CA ALA A 41 10.44 5.57 -3.27
C ALA A 41 9.66 4.27 -3.00
N THR A 42 10.22 3.35 -2.19
CA THR A 42 9.50 2.14 -1.73
C THR A 42 8.27 2.51 -0.92
N LEU A 43 8.40 3.43 0.04
CA LEU A 43 7.27 3.94 0.81
C LEU A 43 6.21 4.60 -0.08
N TYR A 44 6.64 5.40 -1.05
CA TYR A 44 5.74 6.05 -2.00
C TYR A 44 4.95 5.02 -2.81
N GLY A 45 5.62 4.02 -3.37
CA GLY A 45 4.98 2.93 -4.12
C GLY A 45 3.96 2.15 -3.27
N ALA A 46 4.35 1.79 -2.05
CA ALA A 46 3.45 1.12 -1.09
C ALA A 46 2.22 1.99 -0.77
N ALA A 47 2.43 3.28 -0.48
CA ALA A 47 1.35 4.23 -0.20
C ALA A 47 0.41 4.43 -1.40
N VAL A 48 0.93 4.48 -2.62
CA VAL A 48 0.10 4.52 -3.84
C VAL A 48 -0.72 3.23 -3.96
N ALA A 49 -0.10 2.06 -3.80
CA ALA A 49 -0.81 0.79 -3.93
C ALA A 49 -1.94 0.63 -2.91
N LEU A 50 -1.68 0.96 -1.64
CA LEU A 50 -2.67 0.89 -0.57
C LEU A 50 -3.72 2.00 -0.71
N GLY A 51 -3.35 3.20 -1.17
CA GLY A 51 -4.30 4.29 -1.44
C GLY A 51 -5.35 3.94 -2.47
N GLN A 52 -5.01 3.12 -3.46
CA GLN A 52 -5.98 2.60 -4.44
C GLN A 52 -7.03 1.69 -3.77
N LEU A 53 -6.62 0.88 -2.78
CA LEU A 53 -7.52 0.00 -2.03
C LEU A 53 -8.39 0.78 -1.03
N VAL A 54 -7.82 1.80 -0.39
CA VAL A 54 -8.55 2.73 0.50
C VAL A 54 -9.66 3.43 -0.28
N ALA A 55 -9.33 4.03 -1.43
CA ALA A 55 -10.33 4.69 -2.28
C ALA A 55 -11.34 3.71 -2.90
N GLY A 56 -11.00 2.43 -3.00
CA GLY A 56 -11.93 1.35 -3.35
C GLY A 56 -12.85 0.91 -2.21
N GLY A 57 -12.73 1.50 -1.01
CA GLY A 57 -13.48 1.15 0.19
C GLY A 57 -13.09 -0.22 0.76
N ALA A 58 -11.90 -0.72 0.43
CA ALA A 58 -11.45 -2.03 0.85
C ALA A 58 -10.61 -2.00 2.13
N LEU A 59 -9.93 -0.88 2.43
CA LEU A 59 -9.13 -0.68 3.63
C LEU A 59 -9.44 0.68 4.25
N PRO A 60 -9.45 0.81 5.59
CA PRO A 60 -9.56 2.10 6.25
C PRO A 60 -8.22 2.87 6.17
N GLU A 61 -8.29 4.17 5.89
CA GLU A 61 -7.10 5.00 5.62
C GLU A 61 -6.18 5.14 6.84
N ASP A 62 -6.77 5.27 8.02
CA ASP A 62 -6.09 5.41 9.31
C ASP A 62 -5.25 4.17 9.66
N GLU A 63 -5.80 2.96 9.43
CA GLU A 63 -5.07 1.71 9.61
C GLU A 63 -3.86 1.63 8.65
N VAL A 64 -4.07 1.96 7.38
CA VAL A 64 -2.99 1.99 6.37
C VAL A 64 -1.90 2.99 6.77
N ARG A 65 -2.27 4.19 7.22
CA ARG A 65 -1.30 5.20 7.68
C ARG A 65 -0.53 4.72 8.89
N ALA A 66 -1.20 4.15 9.88
CA ALA A 66 -0.56 3.62 11.08
C ALA A 66 0.43 2.50 10.75
N ALA A 67 0.03 1.56 9.89
CA ALA A 67 0.87 0.44 9.47
C ALA A 67 2.11 0.90 8.70
N LEU A 68 1.98 1.83 7.75
CA LEU A 68 3.11 2.37 6.99
C LEU A 68 4.08 3.16 7.89
N ARG A 69 3.57 3.94 8.86
CA ARG A 69 4.42 4.63 9.85
C ARG A 69 5.19 3.64 10.72
N ALA A 70 4.53 2.59 11.20
CA ALA A 70 5.17 1.55 11.98
C ALA A 70 6.27 0.84 11.17
N ALA A 71 6.01 0.52 9.90
CA ALA A 71 7.00 -0.07 9.01
C ALA A 71 8.23 0.84 8.77
N CYS A 72 8.02 2.15 8.73
CA CYS A 72 9.09 3.14 8.62
C CYS A 72 9.97 3.24 9.87
N GLY A 73 9.50 2.77 11.03
CA GLY A 73 10.18 2.96 12.32
C GLY A 73 11.65 2.54 12.33
N ARG A 74 12.01 1.49 11.58
CA ARG A 74 13.39 0.99 11.46
C ARG A 74 14.34 1.92 10.71
N HIS A 75 13.81 2.89 9.96
CA HIS A 75 14.59 3.84 9.15
C HIS A 75 14.74 5.21 9.80
N LEU A 76 13.91 5.49 10.82
CA LEU A 76 13.90 6.76 11.54
C LEU A 76 15.19 6.93 12.34
N GLY A 77 15.77 8.13 12.29
CA GLY A 77 17.05 8.44 12.96
C GLY A 77 18.26 8.46 12.02
N SER A 78 18.08 8.11 10.73
CA SER A 78 19.07 8.41 9.70
C SER A 78 18.91 9.86 9.22
N ARG A 79 20.01 10.57 8.93
CA ARG A 79 19.97 11.96 8.38
C ARG A 79 19.21 12.08 7.06
N GLN A 80 18.91 10.95 6.40
CA GLN A 80 18.31 10.87 5.08
C GLN A 80 16.83 10.44 5.10
N PHE A 81 16.25 10.16 6.27
CA PHE A 81 14.86 9.72 6.37
C PHE A 81 14.25 10.04 7.75
N THR A 82 13.39 11.07 7.78
CA THR A 82 12.71 11.55 8.98
C THR A 82 11.24 11.12 9.03
N ALA A 83 10.64 11.16 10.22
CA ALA A 83 9.21 10.86 10.41
C ALA A 83 8.33 11.83 9.60
N ARG A 84 8.73 13.11 9.53
CA ARG A 84 8.04 14.13 8.75
C ARG A 84 8.07 13.83 7.24
N GLU A 85 9.21 13.37 6.72
CA GLU A 85 9.32 12.96 5.32
C GLU A 85 8.49 11.71 5.04
N ALA A 86 8.50 10.73 5.95
CA ALA A 86 7.64 9.56 5.84
C ALA A 86 6.16 9.96 5.79
N ASP A 87 5.70 10.85 6.68
CA ASP A 87 4.32 11.35 6.69
C ASP A 87 3.94 12.09 5.40
N LYS A 88 4.85 12.92 4.88
CA LYS A 88 4.65 13.63 3.61
C LYS A 88 4.51 12.64 2.46
N THR A 89 5.37 11.63 2.40
CA THR A 89 5.36 10.60 1.36
C THR A 89 4.13 9.69 1.45
N ILE A 90 3.72 9.28 2.66
CA ILE A 90 2.49 8.52 2.87
C ILE A 90 1.30 9.33 2.36
N THR A 91 1.21 10.60 2.74
CA THR A 91 0.09 11.46 2.34
C THR A 91 0.04 11.68 0.84
N SER A 92 1.17 11.95 0.18
CA SER A 92 1.21 12.12 -1.28
C SER A 92 0.91 10.82 -2.02
N GLY A 93 1.44 9.69 -1.55
CA GLY A 93 1.19 8.38 -2.13
C GLY A 93 -0.27 7.96 -2.01
N LEU A 94 -0.89 8.11 -0.84
CA LEU A 94 -2.31 7.80 -0.63
C LEU A 94 -3.21 8.64 -1.54
N ARG A 95 -2.94 9.96 -1.65
CA ARG A 95 -3.68 10.85 -2.57
C ARG A 95 -3.52 10.43 -4.03
N ALA A 96 -2.30 10.11 -4.45
CA ALA A 96 -2.03 9.63 -5.81
C ALA A 96 -2.73 8.28 -6.09
N GLY A 97 -2.74 7.37 -5.11
CA GLY A 97 -3.47 6.11 -5.18
C GLY A 97 -4.98 6.31 -5.26
N ALA A 98 -5.53 7.27 -4.52
CA ALA A 98 -6.95 7.54 -4.52
C ALA A 98 -7.50 7.96 -5.90
N ASN A 99 -6.66 8.55 -6.75
CA ASN A 99 -7.02 8.89 -8.14
C ASN A 99 -7.17 7.66 -9.07
N ARG A 100 -6.83 6.45 -8.60
CA ARG A 100 -6.92 5.20 -9.37
C ARG A 100 -7.52 4.07 -8.52
N PRO A 101 -8.78 4.21 -8.05
CA PRO A 101 -9.35 3.30 -7.06
C PRO A 101 -9.38 1.85 -7.57
N ARG A 102 -8.83 0.93 -6.77
CA ARG A 102 -8.89 -0.51 -7.02
C ARG A 102 -10.01 -1.11 -6.18
N ARG A 103 -11.03 -1.63 -6.86
CA ARG A 103 -12.07 -2.44 -6.23
C ARG A 103 -11.62 -3.90 -6.22
N VAL A 104 -11.54 -4.48 -5.03
CA VAL A 104 -11.41 -5.94 -4.89
C VAL A 104 -12.84 -6.48 -4.91
N ALA A 105 -13.35 -6.67 -6.14
CA ALA A 105 -14.67 -7.24 -6.44
C ALA A 105 -14.69 -8.68 -6.00
#